data_AF-U7UBK1-F1
#
_entry.id   AF-U7UBK1-F1
#
_cell.length_a   1.000
_cell.length_b   1.000
_cell.length_c   1.000
_cell.angle_alpha   90.00
_cell.angle_beta   90.00
_cell.angle_gamma   90.00
#
_symmetry.space_group_name_H-M   'P 1'
#
loop_
_entity.id
_entity.type
_entity.pdbx_description
1 polymer ?
#
loop_
_entity_poly.entity_id
_entity_poly.type
_entity_poly.pdbx_seq_one_letter_code
_entity_poly.pdbx_strand_id
1 'polypeptide(L)'
;MYKIFIYDDSIGSIGMVKNLRKNLYRESFVFFADTISYPMALRRKSASTIALARANYFLDQNPKAILVVNPTLAYYLNGIQKVVTAFESYKDLLKSHTVIGASNLKNFYSIDDFVDGQLLINAVNDGGNLYISDKIIESLVGGKKDVFLFDTGLSLIKDRFKKHVSGEVISLNDLAENYFIKYMEDKKWTLKFLNGNIKYIVSKNRKDFYTNAEKFTDFKIRPVYKFDI
;
A
#
# COMPACT_ATOMS: atom_id res chain seq x y z
N MET A 1 -5.57 11.34 -22.00
CA MET A 1 -4.83 10.07 -21.80
C MET A 1 -5.08 9.60 -20.38
N TYR A 2 -5.63 8.39 -20.21
CA TYR A 2 -6.13 7.94 -18.90
C TYR A 2 -4.99 7.42 -18.01
N LYS A 3 -4.78 8.07 -16.86
CA LYS A 3 -3.73 7.72 -15.89
C LYS A 3 -4.23 6.61 -14.96
N ILE A 4 -3.31 5.81 -14.44
CA ILE A 4 -3.57 4.88 -13.34
C ILE A 4 -3.17 5.58 -12.04
N PHE A 5 -4.12 5.74 -11.12
CA PHE A 5 -3.81 6.23 -9.78
C PHE A 5 -3.42 5.06 -8.88
N ILE A 6 -2.38 5.23 -8.08
CA ILE A 6 -2.06 4.35 -6.95
C ILE A 6 -2.34 5.18 -5.70
N TYR A 7 -3.35 4.79 -4.93
CA TYR A 7 -3.81 5.52 -3.76
C TYR A 7 -3.42 4.79 -2.47
N ASP A 8 -2.60 5.45 -1.66
CA ASP A 8 -2.23 5.07 -0.31
C ASP A 8 -2.41 6.25 0.65
N ASP A 9 -2.40 5.99 1.95
CA ASP A 9 -2.35 7.03 2.97
C ASP A 9 -0.91 7.43 3.35
N SER A 10 0.08 6.63 2.93
CA SER A 10 1.49 6.78 3.31
C SER A 10 2.48 6.28 2.24
N ILE A 11 3.73 6.01 2.63
CA ILE A 11 4.77 5.53 1.71
C ILE A 11 4.63 4.05 1.36
N GLY A 12 3.82 3.27 2.09
CA GLY A 12 3.88 1.81 2.07
C GLY A 12 3.84 1.16 0.69
N SER A 13 2.91 1.55 -0.17
CA SER A 13 2.79 0.97 -1.51
C SER A 13 3.89 1.40 -2.49
N ILE A 14 4.82 2.29 -2.10
CA ILE A 14 5.92 2.70 -2.99
C ILE A 14 6.77 1.50 -3.45
N GLY A 15 6.85 0.45 -2.62
CA GLY A 15 7.62 -0.77 -2.91
C GLY A 15 7.20 -1.48 -4.20
N MET A 16 5.92 -1.43 -4.59
CA MET A 16 5.44 -2.09 -5.81
C MET A 16 5.68 -1.26 -7.09
N VAL A 17 5.94 0.05 -6.95
CA VAL A 17 5.95 0.98 -8.08
C VAL A 17 7.03 0.63 -9.10
N LYS A 18 8.20 0.16 -8.65
CA LYS A 18 9.29 -0.26 -9.54
C LYS A 18 8.89 -1.41 -10.46
N ASN A 19 8.24 -2.43 -9.91
CA ASN A 19 7.84 -3.60 -10.67
C ASN A 19 6.63 -3.31 -11.55
N LEU A 20 5.67 -2.51 -11.07
CA LEU A 20 4.60 -1.99 -11.93
C LEU A 20 5.18 -1.23 -13.12
N ARG A 21 6.19 -0.38 -12.91
CA ARG A 21 6.89 0.30 -14.01
C ARG A 21 7.58 -0.66 -14.97
N LYS A 22 8.12 -1.76 -14.48
CA LYS A 22 8.79 -2.76 -15.33
C LYS A 22 7.78 -3.54 -16.18
N ASN A 23 6.72 -4.05 -15.56
CA ASN A 23 5.73 -4.91 -16.23
C ASN A 23 4.73 -4.11 -17.06
N LEU A 24 4.36 -2.91 -16.59
CA LEU A 24 3.41 -2.00 -17.24
C LEU A 24 4.15 -0.74 -17.73
N TYR A 25 5.33 -0.91 -18.34
CA TYR A 25 6.21 0.19 -18.76
C TYR A 25 5.59 1.21 -19.72
N ARG A 26 4.46 0.86 -20.32
CA ARG A 26 3.70 1.73 -21.23
C ARG A 26 2.62 2.57 -20.55
N GLU A 27 2.36 2.30 -19.27
CA GLU A 27 1.32 2.95 -18.49
C GLU A 27 1.87 4.13 -17.69
N SER A 28 1.11 5.22 -17.63
CA SER A 28 1.44 6.37 -16.79
C SER A 28 0.74 6.28 -15.44
N PHE A 29 1.52 6.39 -14.37
CA PHE A 29 1.06 6.27 -13.00
C PHE A 29 1.06 7.62 -12.28
N VAL A 30 0.06 7.82 -11.43
CA VAL A 30 0.06 8.86 -10.40
C VAL A 30 0.05 8.17 -9.06
N PHE A 31 1.18 8.14 -8.38
CA PHE A 31 1.26 7.69 -7.00
C PHE A 31 0.81 8.84 -6.09
N PHE A 32 -0.23 8.60 -5.30
CA PHE A 32 -0.76 9.55 -4.35
C PHE A 32 -0.71 8.99 -2.93
N ALA A 33 0.02 9.67 -2.05
CA ALA A 33 0.03 9.38 -0.61
C ALA A 33 -0.68 10.48 0.18
N ASP A 34 -1.79 10.14 0.84
CA ASP A 34 -2.55 11.07 1.67
C ASP A 34 -1.96 11.26 3.08
N THR A 35 -0.68 11.62 3.14
CA THR A 35 0.09 11.83 4.37
C THR A 35 -0.53 12.79 5.40
N ILE A 36 -1.39 13.75 5.02
CA ILE A 36 -2.14 14.59 5.98
C ILE A 36 -3.19 13.77 6.76
N SER A 37 -3.69 12.71 6.14
CA SER A 37 -4.71 11.80 6.63
C SER A 37 -4.14 10.52 7.24
N TYR A 38 -2.82 10.33 7.18
CA TYR A 38 -2.15 9.23 7.83
C TYR A 38 -2.26 9.32 9.38
N PRO A 39 -2.29 8.19 10.10
CA PRO A 39 -2.69 6.86 9.62
C PRO A 39 -4.21 6.77 9.45
N MET A 40 -4.68 6.33 8.28
CA MET A 40 -6.11 6.26 7.99
C MET A 40 -6.84 5.29 8.91
N ALA A 41 -6.16 4.19 9.29
CA ALA A 41 -6.69 3.18 10.20
C ALA A 41 -7.21 3.78 11.52
N LEU A 42 -6.56 4.83 12.04
CA LEU A 42 -6.93 5.43 13.34
C LEU A 42 -8.02 6.51 13.22
N ARG A 43 -8.47 6.85 12.00
CA ARG A 43 -9.41 7.96 11.75
C ARG A 43 -10.89 7.64 11.95
N ARG A 44 -11.21 6.47 12.50
CA ARG A 44 -12.56 6.00 12.90
C ARG A 44 -13.64 6.50 11.91
N LYS A 45 -14.50 7.44 12.34
CA LYS A 45 -15.66 7.94 11.59
C LYS A 45 -15.31 8.76 10.35
N SER A 46 -14.14 9.41 10.32
CA SER A 46 -13.74 10.29 9.22
C SER A 46 -13.02 9.57 8.08
N ALA A 47 -12.57 8.34 8.30
CA ALA A 47 -11.79 7.59 7.32
C ALA A 47 -12.54 7.36 6.00
N SER A 48 -13.82 6.97 6.08
CA SER A 48 -14.66 6.77 4.89
C SER A 48 -14.89 8.07 4.12
N THR A 49 -15.23 9.16 4.80
CA THR A 49 -15.44 10.48 4.17
C THR A 49 -14.19 10.96 3.45
N ILE A 50 -13.02 10.85 4.09
CA ILE A 50 -11.75 11.24 3.48
C ILE A 50 -11.45 10.35 2.27
N ALA A 51 -11.53 9.02 2.43
CA ALA A 51 -11.24 8.07 1.37
C ALA A 51 -12.12 8.31 0.14
N LEU A 52 -13.44 8.49 0.34
CA LEU A 52 -14.40 8.76 -0.73
C LEU A 52 -14.15 10.11 -1.40
N ALA A 53 -13.84 11.16 -0.63
CA ALA A 53 -13.53 12.47 -1.20
C ALA A 53 -12.28 12.42 -2.12
N ARG A 54 -11.24 11.69 -1.72
CA ARG A 54 -10.04 11.48 -2.56
C ARG A 54 -10.33 10.65 -3.79
N ALA A 55 -11.09 9.55 -3.64
CA ALA A 55 -11.46 8.70 -4.76
C ALA A 55 -12.30 9.46 -5.80
N ASN A 56 -13.29 10.24 -5.36
CA ASN A 56 -14.12 11.08 -6.24
C ASN A 56 -13.27 12.10 -7.02
N TYR A 57 -12.34 12.79 -6.34
CA TYR A 57 -11.40 13.70 -7.02
C TYR A 57 -10.57 13.00 -8.11
N PHE A 58 -10.17 11.74 -7.90
CA PHE A 58 -9.49 10.98 -8.95
C PHE A 58 -10.45 10.60 -10.07
N LEU A 59 -11.67 10.17 -9.75
CA LEU A 59 -12.70 9.80 -10.73
C LEU A 59 -13.09 10.96 -11.65
N ASP A 60 -13.13 12.20 -11.13
CA ASP A 60 -13.40 13.42 -11.90
C ASP A 60 -12.32 13.68 -12.97
N GLN A 61 -11.11 13.13 -12.80
CA GLN A 61 -10.05 13.17 -13.82
C GLN A 61 -10.18 12.06 -14.87
N ASN A 62 -11.27 11.28 -14.82
CA ASN A 62 -11.57 10.15 -15.68
C ASN A 62 -10.39 9.17 -15.78
N PRO A 63 -9.95 8.54 -14.68
CA PRO A 63 -8.77 7.70 -14.68
C PRO A 63 -9.03 6.39 -15.42
N LYS A 64 -7.95 5.67 -15.76
CA LYS A 64 -8.06 4.30 -16.29
C LYS A 64 -8.49 3.36 -15.16
N ALA A 65 -7.76 3.43 -14.05
CA ALA A 65 -8.00 2.68 -12.83
C ALA A 65 -7.47 3.46 -11.62
N ILE A 66 -7.99 3.16 -10.44
CA ILE A 66 -7.49 3.61 -9.15
C ILE A 66 -7.13 2.35 -8.36
N LEU A 67 -5.85 2.01 -8.33
CA LEU A 67 -5.32 0.93 -7.52
C LEU A 67 -5.26 1.36 -6.05
N VAL A 68 -5.99 0.65 -5.19
CA VAL A 68 -6.01 0.89 -3.74
C VAL A 68 -5.48 -0.36 -3.06
N VAL A 69 -4.32 -0.24 -2.41
CA VAL A 69 -3.66 -1.38 -1.75
C VAL A 69 -3.79 -1.32 -0.24
N ASN A 70 -3.73 -0.12 0.35
CA ASN A 70 -3.90 0.09 1.78
C ASN A 70 -5.22 -0.55 2.25
N PRO A 71 -5.21 -1.49 3.22
CA PRO A 71 -6.42 -2.21 3.62
C PRO A 71 -7.53 -1.31 4.16
N THR A 72 -7.18 -0.25 4.89
CA THR A 72 -8.20 0.67 5.41
C THR A 72 -8.92 1.39 4.27
N LEU A 73 -8.16 1.85 3.26
CA LEU A 73 -8.75 2.47 2.08
C LEU A 73 -9.54 1.44 1.26
N ALA A 74 -9.01 0.24 1.07
CA ALA A 74 -9.66 -0.82 0.32
C ALA A 74 -11.02 -1.19 0.94
N TYR A 75 -11.11 -1.28 2.26
CA TYR A 75 -12.37 -1.56 2.97
C TYR A 75 -13.49 -0.57 2.58
N TYR A 76 -13.18 0.73 2.49
CA TYR A 76 -14.19 1.75 2.17
C TYR A 76 -14.43 1.96 0.68
N LEU A 77 -13.46 1.63 -0.17
CA LEU A 77 -13.50 1.94 -1.60
C LEU A 77 -13.80 0.74 -2.48
N ASN A 78 -13.83 -0.47 -1.92
CA ASN A 78 -14.16 -1.68 -2.67
C ASN A 78 -15.55 -1.59 -3.30
N GLY A 79 -15.67 -1.99 -4.56
CA GLY A 79 -16.93 -1.93 -5.32
C GLY A 79 -17.21 -0.59 -6.02
N ILE A 80 -16.42 0.46 -5.76
CA ILE A 80 -16.54 1.72 -6.52
C ILE A 80 -16.02 1.52 -7.94
N GLN A 81 -16.72 2.08 -8.93
CA GLN A 81 -16.33 1.97 -10.33
C GLN A 81 -14.87 2.43 -10.54
N LYS A 82 -14.09 1.66 -11.33
CA LYS A 82 -12.66 1.88 -11.62
C LYS A 82 -11.71 1.79 -10.42
N VAL A 83 -12.21 1.62 -9.19
CA VAL A 83 -11.37 1.25 -8.05
C VAL A 83 -11.04 -0.23 -8.16
N VAL A 84 -9.74 -0.54 -8.08
CA VAL A 84 -9.21 -1.90 -8.10
C VAL A 84 -8.54 -2.13 -6.76
N THR A 85 -9.10 -3.06 -5.99
CA THR A 85 -8.50 -3.55 -4.75
C THR A 85 -8.04 -4.99 -4.98
N ALA A 86 -7.03 -5.42 -4.24
CA ALA A 86 -6.58 -6.82 -4.26
C ALA A 86 -7.37 -7.71 -3.29
N PHE A 87 -8.57 -7.29 -2.86
CA PHE A 87 -9.32 -7.95 -1.77
C PHE A 87 -9.50 -9.45 -1.97
N GLU A 88 -9.88 -9.86 -3.18
CA GLU A 88 -10.08 -11.28 -3.49
C GLU A 88 -8.79 -12.10 -3.45
N SER A 89 -7.60 -11.50 -3.61
CA SER A 89 -6.33 -12.23 -3.63
C SER A 89 -5.79 -12.55 -2.24
N TYR A 90 -6.29 -11.90 -1.18
CA TYR A 90 -5.81 -12.10 0.18
C TYR A 90 -6.89 -12.52 1.18
N LYS A 91 -8.17 -12.62 0.79
CA LYS A 91 -9.27 -12.95 1.71
C LYS A 91 -9.07 -14.26 2.49
N ASP A 92 -8.46 -15.27 1.85
CA ASP A 92 -8.23 -16.57 2.48
C ASP A 92 -7.00 -16.53 3.41
N LEU A 93 -6.06 -15.63 3.16
CA LEU A 93 -4.90 -15.39 4.03
C LEU A 93 -5.33 -14.79 5.37
N LEU A 94 -6.38 -13.98 5.37
CA LEU A 94 -6.96 -13.42 6.60
C LEU A 94 -7.48 -14.48 7.58
N LYS A 95 -7.67 -15.72 7.13
CA LYS A 95 -8.17 -16.84 7.95
C LYS A 95 -7.12 -17.92 8.21
N SER A 96 -6.10 -18.01 7.36
CA SER A 96 -5.14 -19.11 7.35
C SER A 96 -3.77 -18.76 7.94
N HIS A 97 -3.51 -17.46 8.16
CA HIS A 97 -2.21 -16.96 8.60
C HIS A 97 -2.33 -16.11 9.86
N THR A 98 -1.24 -15.98 10.62
CA THR A 98 -1.12 -14.89 11.58
C THR A 98 -1.06 -13.58 10.81
N VAL A 99 -2.05 -12.71 10.97
CA VAL A 99 -2.13 -11.43 10.27
C VAL A 99 -1.52 -10.33 11.11
N ILE A 100 -0.67 -9.50 10.50
CA ILE A 100 -0.09 -8.32 11.14
C ILE A 100 -0.53 -7.09 10.38
N GLY A 101 -1.13 -6.14 11.07
CA GLY A 101 -1.62 -4.91 10.43
C GLY A 101 -1.92 -3.80 11.42
N ALA A 102 -2.54 -2.73 10.93
CA ALA A 102 -2.97 -1.61 11.77
C ALA A 102 -4.12 -2.01 12.72
N SER A 103 -4.14 -1.46 13.94
CA SER A 103 -5.00 -1.90 15.06
C SER A 103 -6.48 -2.12 14.70
N ASN A 104 -7.06 -1.26 13.85
CA ASN A 104 -8.49 -1.33 13.53
C ASN A 104 -8.84 -2.34 12.42
N LEU A 105 -7.85 -2.91 11.72
CA LEU A 105 -8.10 -3.88 10.65
C LEU A 105 -8.69 -5.19 11.17
N LYS A 106 -8.36 -5.60 12.40
CA LYS A 106 -8.94 -6.77 13.05
C LYS A 106 -10.46 -6.75 12.99
N ASN A 107 -11.06 -5.62 13.33
CA ASN A 107 -12.51 -5.46 13.39
C ASN A 107 -13.13 -5.25 12.01
N PHE A 108 -12.44 -4.55 11.10
CA PHE A 108 -12.96 -4.31 9.75
C PHE A 108 -13.10 -5.61 8.95
N TYR A 109 -12.17 -6.53 9.14
CA TYR A 109 -12.09 -7.77 8.37
C TYR A 109 -12.42 -9.03 9.16
N SER A 110 -12.83 -8.89 10.44
CA SER A 110 -13.14 -10.00 11.35
C SER A 110 -12.03 -11.05 11.39
N ILE A 111 -10.81 -10.61 11.71
CA ILE A 111 -9.60 -11.45 11.69
C ILE A 111 -9.39 -12.09 13.08
N ASP A 112 -9.27 -13.41 13.11
CA ASP A 112 -9.12 -14.17 14.36
C ASP A 112 -7.68 -14.09 14.93
N ASP A 113 -6.68 -14.59 14.20
CA ASP A 113 -5.25 -14.53 14.58
C ASP A 113 -4.61 -13.24 14.07
N PHE A 114 -4.78 -12.17 14.84
CA PHE A 114 -4.31 -10.82 14.51
C PHE A 114 -3.30 -10.30 15.52
N VAL A 115 -2.19 -9.78 15.01
CA VAL A 115 -1.15 -9.06 15.75
C VAL A 115 -1.20 -7.58 15.38
N ASP A 116 -1.34 -6.72 16.39
CA ASP A 116 -1.31 -5.28 16.19
C ASP A 116 0.12 -4.79 15.89
N GLY A 117 0.36 -4.40 14.64
CA GLY A 117 1.63 -3.87 14.15
C GLY A 117 1.70 -2.35 14.12
N GLN A 118 0.74 -1.60 14.65
CA GLN A 118 0.62 -0.14 14.46
C GLN A 118 1.86 0.64 14.86
N LEU A 119 2.53 0.24 15.94
CA LEU A 119 3.78 0.87 16.40
C LEU A 119 4.89 0.73 15.34
N LEU A 120 5.04 -0.48 14.78
CA LEU A 120 6.03 -0.76 13.74
C LEU A 120 5.70 -0.03 12.44
N ILE A 121 4.41 0.00 12.06
CA ILE A 121 3.93 0.72 10.87
C ILE A 121 4.29 2.22 10.96
N ASN A 122 4.07 2.84 12.13
CA ASN A 122 4.46 4.24 12.36
C ASN A 122 5.98 4.41 12.26
N ALA A 123 6.75 3.52 12.88
CA ALA A 123 8.21 3.58 12.83
C ALA A 123 8.75 3.46 11.39
N VAL A 124 8.15 2.61 10.55
CA VAL A 124 8.52 2.50 9.13
C VAL A 124 8.22 3.80 8.38
N ASN A 125 7.02 4.37 8.56
CA ASN A 125 6.60 5.60 7.87
C ASN A 125 7.44 6.82 8.25
N ASP A 126 7.88 6.91 9.51
CA ASP A 126 8.78 7.97 9.99
C ASP A 126 10.25 7.75 9.55
N GLY A 127 10.53 6.66 8.83
CA GLY A 127 11.87 6.30 8.38
C GLY A 127 12.79 5.93 9.55
N GLY A 128 12.20 5.31 10.58
CA GLY A 128 12.80 4.96 11.86
C GLY A 128 13.99 4.01 11.76
N ASN A 129 14.68 3.85 12.89
CA ASN A 129 15.90 3.05 12.97
C ASN A 129 15.58 1.55 12.79
N LEU A 130 16.10 1.00 11.69
CA LEU A 130 15.93 -0.39 11.31
C LEU A 130 16.38 -1.41 12.38
N TYR A 131 17.33 -1.07 13.26
CA TYR A 131 17.74 -1.93 14.36
C TYR A 131 16.66 -2.07 15.44
N ILE A 132 15.92 -0.98 15.71
CA ILE A 132 14.79 -1.00 16.64
C ILE A 132 13.65 -1.83 16.02
N SER A 133 13.49 -1.79 14.69
CA SER A 133 12.50 -2.60 13.98
C SER A 133 12.69 -4.10 14.18
N ASP A 134 13.92 -4.64 14.18
CA ASP A 134 14.14 -6.09 14.34
C ASP A 134 13.69 -6.62 15.71
N LYS A 135 13.97 -5.88 16.80
CA LYS A 135 13.49 -6.24 18.15
C LYS A 135 11.97 -6.19 18.25
N ILE A 136 11.35 -5.19 17.62
CA ILE A 136 9.88 -5.08 17.57
C ILE A 136 9.31 -6.25 16.76
N ILE A 137 9.87 -6.56 15.59
CA ILE A 137 9.44 -7.70 14.77
C ILE A 137 9.54 -9.00 15.58
N GLU A 138 10.68 -9.29 16.20
CA GLU A 138 10.84 -10.47 17.05
C GLU A 138 9.77 -10.56 18.14
N SER A 139 9.43 -9.45 18.80
CA SER A 139 8.36 -9.43 19.81
C SER A 139 6.96 -9.66 19.26
N LEU A 140 6.71 -9.28 18.00
CA LEU A 140 5.42 -9.42 17.33
C LEU A 140 5.21 -10.81 16.74
N VAL A 141 6.27 -11.44 16.22
CA VAL A 141 6.17 -12.67 15.42
C VAL A 141 7.06 -13.82 15.86
N GLY A 142 7.81 -13.66 16.94
CA GLY A 142 8.69 -14.70 17.45
C GLY A 142 7.96 -16.03 17.63
N GLY A 143 8.37 -17.05 16.86
CA GLY A 143 7.77 -18.39 16.92
C GLY A 143 6.50 -18.57 16.08
N LYS A 144 6.04 -17.57 15.33
CA LYS A 144 4.96 -17.73 14.35
C LYS A 144 5.47 -18.45 13.10
N LYS A 145 4.63 -19.33 12.54
CA LYS A 145 4.97 -20.14 11.37
C LYS A 145 4.70 -19.38 10.07
N ASP A 146 3.44 -19.08 9.77
CA ASP A 146 3.04 -18.44 8.52
C ASP A 146 2.39 -17.09 8.82
N VAL A 147 2.96 -16.02 8.26
CA VAL A 147 2.64 -14.63 8.58
C VAL A 147 2.19 -13.89 7.32
N PHE A 148 1.07 -13.17 7.42
CA PHE A 148 0.60 -12.25 6.41
C PHE A 148 0.77 -10.79 6.86
N LEU A 149 1.61 -10.04 6.14
CA LEU A 149 1.84 -8.62 6.36
C LEU A 149 0.73 -7.80 5.70
N PHE A 150 -0.36 -7.58 6.45
CA PHE A 150 -1.56 -6.89 6.01
C PHE A 150 -1.49 -5.38 6.26
N ASP A 151 -0.40 -4.78 5.77
CA ASP A 151 -0.17 -3.34 5.72
C ASP A 151 0.89 -3.03 4.66
N THR A 152 0.71 -1.94 3.93
CA THR A 152 1.62 -1.57 2.85
C THR A 152 2.98 -1.11 3.37
N GLY A 153 3.05 -0.52 4.57
CA GLY A 153 4.30 -0.15 5.24
C GLY A 153 5.09 -1.35 5.72
N LEU A 154 4.44 -2.34 6.34
CA LEU A 154 5.11 -3.59 6.75
C LEU A 154 5.71 -4.34 5.56
N SER A 155 5.05 -4.27 4.40
CA SER A 155 5.53 -4.87 3.14
C SER A 155 6.91 -4.34 2.72
N LEU A 156 7.27 -3.09 3.06
CA LEU A 156 8.59 -2.50 2.76
C LEU A 156 9.74 -3.16 3.53
N ILE A 157 9.43 -3.82 4.65
CA ILE A 157 10.40 -4.48 5.51
C ILE A 157 10.18 -5.99 5.58
N LYS A 158 9.50 -6.58 4.59
CA LYS A 158 9.16 -8.02 4.54
C LYS A 158 10.37 -8.95 4.75
N ASP A 159 11.53 -8.59 4.21
CA ASP A 159 12.73 -9.42 4.33
C ASP A 159 13.32 -9.44 5.75
N ARG A 160 12.92 -8.50 6.61
CA ARG A 160 13.24 -8.54 8.05
C ARG A 160 12.36 -9.54 8.78
N PHE A 161 11.06 -9.57 8.48
CA PHE A 161 10.15 -10.58 9.04
C PHE A 161 10.62 -12.01 8.73
N LYS A 162 11.15 -12.27 7.53
CA LYS A 162 11.70 -13.57 7.14
C LYS A 162 12.83 -14.09 8.05
N LYS A 163 13.47 -13.22 8.83
CA LYS A 163 14.52 -13.63 9.79
C LYS A 163 13.96 -14.17 11.11
N HIS A 164 12.69 -13.86 11.41
CA HIS A 164 12.05 -14.15 12.69
C HIS A 164 10.85 -15.10 12.57
N VAL A 165 10.40 -15.36 11.34
CA VAL A 165 9.30 -16.27 11.00
C VAL A 165 9.87 -17.58 10.46
N SER A 166 9.35 -18.71 10.93
CA SER A 166 9.89 -20.03 10.57
C SER A 166 9.32 -20.61 9.26
N GLY A 167 8.14 -20.15 8.85
CA GLY A 167 7.47 -20.53 7.60
C GLY A 167 7.36 -19.35 6.63
N GLU A 168 6.20 -19.19 6.02
CA GLU A 168 6.00 -18.22 4.95
C GLU A 168 5.76 -16.79 5.47
N VAL A 169 6.34 -15.80 4.80
CA VAL A 169 6.02 -14.38 4.99
C VAL A 169 5.43 -13.83 3.70
N ILE A 170 4.12 -13.60 3.72
CA ILE A 170 3.38 -13.07 2.56
C ILE A 170 3.20 -11.56 2.73
N SER A 171 3.50 -10.81 1.67
CA SER A 171 3.44 -9.35 1.63
C SER A 171 2.23 -8.86 0.85
N LEU A 172 1.44 -7.96 1.43
CA LEU A 172 0.30 -7.34 0.76
C LEU A 172 0.70 -6.65 -0.56
N ASN A 173 1.84 -5.95 -0.58
CA ASN A 173 2.30 -5.29 -1.82
C ASN A 173 2.55 -6.28 -2.96
N ASP A 174 3.12 -7.46 -2.68
CA ASP A 174 3.45 -8.46 -3.70
C ASP A 174 2.15 -9.05 -4.29
N LEU A 175 1.17 -9.33 -3.44
CA LEU A 175 -0.15 -9.82 -3.87
C LEU A 175 -0.89 -8.79 -4.71
N ALA A 176 -0.89 -7.53 -4.28
CA ALA A 176 -1.60 -6.45 -4.97
C ALA A 176 -0.96 -6.12 -6.32
N GLU A 177 0.36 -6.14 -6.40
CA GLU A 177 1.12 -5.97 -7.63
C GLU A 177 0.75 -7.05 -8.66
N ASN A 178 0.88 -8.33 -8.29
CA ASN A 178 0.59 -9.45 -9.17
C ASN A 178 -0.88 -9.45 -9.62
N TYR A 179 -1.80 -9.17 -8.69
CA TYR A 179 -3.22 -9.04 -8.99
C TYR A 179 -3.48 -7.93 -10.00
N PHE A 180 -2.87 -6.75 -9.82
CA PHE A 180 -3.10 -5.62 -10.69
C PHE A 180 -2.51 -5.82 -12.09
N ILE A 181 -1.34 -6.45 -12.20
CA ILE A 181 -0.76 -6.81 -13.50
C ILE A 181 -1.73 -7.72 -14.26
N LYS A 182 -2.18 -8.81 -13.63
CA LYS A 182 -3.15 -9.74 -14.22
C LYS A 182 -4.46 -9.05 -14.60
N TYR A 183 -4.99 -8.18 -13.73
CA TYR A 183 -6.19 -7.39 -14.01
C TYR A 183 -6.04 -6.55 -15.29
N MET A 184 -4.88 -5.90 -15.46
CA MET A 184 -4.59 -5.08 -16.64
C MET A 184 -4.47 -5.91 -17.93
N GLU A 185 -3.88 -7.10 -17.83
CA GLU A 185 -3.78 -8.08 -18.92
C GLU A 185 -5.15 -8.61 -19.34
N ASP A 186 -5.97 -9.07 -18.38
CA ASP A 186 -7.31 -9.60 -18.61
C ASP A 186 -8.23 -8.56 -19.27
N LYS A 187 -8.09 -7.29 -18.88
CA LYS A 187 -8.81 -6.16 -19.48
C LYS A 187 -8.27 -5.75 -20.86
N LYS A 188 -7.13 -6.29 -21.30
CA LYS A 188 -6.40 -5.87 -22.50
C LYS A 188 -6.15 -4.36 -22.52
N TRP A 189 -5.88 -3.78 -21.34
CA TRP A 189 -5.77 -2.33 -21.13
C TRP A 189 -4.36 -1.78 -21.34
N THR A 190 -3.39 -2.61 -21.74
CA THR A 190 -2.01 -2.19 -21.99
C THR A 190 -1.90 -1.34 -23.25
N LEU A 191 -1.40 -0.11 -23.08
CA LEU A 191 -1.15 0.80 -24.20
C LEU A 191 -0.05 0.23 -25.11
N LYS A 192 -0.12 0.47 -26.42
CA LYS A 192 0.85 -0.10 -27.39
C LYS A 192 2.05 0.80 -27.70
N PHE A 193 1.95 2.11 -27.50
CA PHE A 193 2.86 3.10 -28.11
C PHE A 193 3.42 4.16 -27.16
N LEU A 194 3.37 3.92 -25.85
CA LEU A 194 3.78 4.93 -24.87
C LEU A 194 4.92 4.43 -23.99
N ASN A 195 5.81 5.33 -23.60
CA ASN A 195 6.70 5.14 -22.47
C ASN A 195 6.07 5.87 -21.28
N GLY A 196 5.54 5.08 -20.34
CA GLY A 196 4.87 5.58 -19.17
C GLY A 196 5.81 6.38 -18.26
N ASN A 197 5.27 7.38 -17.58
CA ASN A 197 5.96 8.08 -16.50
C ASN A 197 5.25 7.85 -15.16
N ILE A 198 5.91 8.27 -14.08
CA ILE A 198 5.35 8.19 -12.73
C ILE A 198 5.41 9.59 -12.14
N LYS A 199 4.25 10.08 -11.70
CA LYS A 199 4.12 11.31 -10.94
C LYS A 199 3.86 10.95 -9.48
N TYR A 200 4.67 11.47 -8.57
CA TYR A 200 4.50 11.30 -7.12
C TYR A 200 3.82 12.54 -6.54
N ILE A 201 2.71 12.36 -5.84
CA ILE A 201 1.92 13.41 -5.23
C ILE A 201 1.71 13.07 -3.75
N VAL A 202 1.88 14.06 -2.87
CA VAL A 202 1.64 13.89 -1.43
C VAL A 202 0.83 15.05 -0.87
N SER A 203 -0.07 14.78 0.08
CA SER A 203 -0.88 15.83 0.71
C SER A 203 -0.17 16.67 1.75
N LYS A 204 0.95 16.18 2.32
CA LYS A 204 1.77 16.92 3.28
C LYS A 204 3.24 16.54 3.15
N ASN A 205 4.10 17.48 3.54
CA ASN A 205 5.55 17.32 3.72
C ASN A 205 6.27 16.45 2.66
N ARG A 206 6.48 17.05 1.49
CA ARG A 206 7.22 16.44 0.37
C ARG A 206 8.60 15.92 0.75
N LYS A 207 9.32 16.67 1.61
CA LYS A 207 10.72 16.38 1.96
C LYS A 207 10.82 15.07 2.72
N ASP A 208 10.00 14.92 3.74
CA ASP A 208 10.03 13.73 4.58
C ASP A 208 9.56 12.51 3.79
N PHE A 209 8.52 12.66 2.96
CA PHE A 209 8.08 11.59 2.07
C PHE A 209 9.22 11.06 1.20
N TYR A 210 9.91 11.93 0.44
CA TYR A 210 10.93 11.40 -0.47
C TYR A 210 12.15 10.87 0.27
N THR A 211 12.52 11.50 1.39
CA THR A 211 13.67 11.07 2.18
C THR A 211 13.42 9.70 2.79
N ASN A 212 12.20 9.43 3.26
CA ASN A 212 11.86 8.15 3.85
C ASN A 212 11.64 7.07 2.81
N ALA A 213 10.90 7.34 1.72
CA ALA A 213 10.68 6.33 0.70
C ALA A 213 12.00 5.92 -0.01
N GLU A 214 12.94 6.85 -0.26
CA GLU A 214 14.27 6.52 -0.82
C GLU A 214 15.13 5.68 0.13
N LYS A 215 14.80 5.53 1.42
CA LYS A 215 15.45 4.55 2.33
C LYS A 215 15.01 3.11 2.05
N PHE A 216 13.80 2.93 1.55
CA PHE A 216 13.18 1.63 1.31
C PHE A 216 13.20 1.24 -0.18
N THR A 217 13.47 2.19 -1.06
CA THR A 217 13.50 1.98 -2.51
C THR A 217 14.89 2.20 -3.09
N ASP A 218 15.28 1.39 -4.07
CA ASP A 218 16.54 1.54 -4.80
C ASP A 218 16.44 2.49 -6.02
N PHE A 219 15.35 3.28 -6.09
CA PHE A 219 15.10 4.25 -7.15
C PHE A 219 14.76 5.61 -6.59
N LYS A 220 15.04 6.66 -7.39
CA LYS A 220 14.68 8.04 -7.06
C LYS A 220 13.20 8.29 -7.30
N ILE A 221 12.56 8.99 -6.37
CA ILE A 221 11.12 9.31 -6.41
C ILE A 221 10.84 10.80 -6.63
N ARG A 222 11.85 11.53 -7.13
CA ARG A 222 11.77 12.97 -7.38
C ARG A 222 11.46 13.25 -8.85
N PRO A 223 10.72 14.33 -9.16
CA PRO A 223 10.13 15.29 -8.23
C PRO A 223 8.84 14.76 -7.56
N VAL A 224 8.63 15.20 -6.31
CA VAL A 224 7.37 15.00 -5.57
C VAL A 224 6.58 16.30 -5.58
N TYR A 225 5.30 16.21 -5.92
CA TYR A 225 4.38 17.34 -5.99
C TYR A 225 3.51 17.40 -4.74
N LYS A 226 3.19 18.61 -4.30
CA LYS A 226 2.24 18.80 -3.21
C LYS A 226 0.83 18.71 -3.80
N PHE A 227 -0.06 18.09 -3.06
CA PHE A 227 -1.48 18.15 -3.33
C PHE A 227 -2.06 19.36 -2.64
N ASP A 228 -2.60 20.28 -3.43
CA ASP A 228 -3.33 21.43 -2.94
C ASP A 228 -4.81 21.19 -3.27
N ILE A 229 -5.62 21.00 -2.23
CA ILE A 229 -7.09 21.13 -2.26
C ILE A 229 -7.41 22.33 -1.37
#